data_AF-A0A6A6A430-F1
#
_entry.id   AF-A0A6A6A430-F1
#
_cell.length_a   1.000
_cell.length_b   1.000
_cell.length_c   1.000
_cell.angle_alpha   90.00
_cell.angle_beta   90.00
_cell.angle_gamma   90.00
#
_symmetry.space_group_name_H-M   'P 1'
#
loop_
_entity.id
_entity.type
_entity.pdbx_description
1 polymer ?
#
loop_
_entity_poly.entity_id
_entity_poly.type
_entity_poly.pdbx_seq_one_letter_code
_entity_poly.pdbx_strand_id
1 'polypeptide(L)'
;MATTLLSLLSTTLLSTYGLTLSYKNITLLQKYQAKSEKAAEWSFSAARRLKTTQTTQAAGTVSLLLSLVTSAALLVLQPPCDSTSSRFVAPLALAAVVFAARVHMARFWNTKEQVRVPFMTDYNDAARGSEKVVGVLSVLAFSWGWEVVEFGMAGKGVWVEMLVSGVGWVGRGLLGMLCVIQA
;
A
#
# COMPACT_ATOMS: atom_id res chain seq x y z
N MET A 1 5.81 13.07 19.96
CA MET A 1 7.08 13.25 19.21
C MET A 1 7.93 11.98 19.22
N ALA A 2 8.30 11.41 20.38
CA ALA A 2 9.05 10.14 20.39
C ALA A 2 8.21 8.95 19.86
N THR A 3 6.92 8.93 20.18
CA THR A 3 5.94 7.91 19.72
C THR A 3 5.77 7.92 18.20
N THR A 4 5.46 9.09 17.61
CA THR A 4 5.34 9.31 16.16
C THR A 4 6.60 8.93 15.37
N LEU A 5 7.79 9.21 15.92
CA LEU A 5 9.04 8.85 15.24
C LEU A 5 9.26 7.33 15.24
N LEU A 6 8.98 6.68 16.38
CA LEU A 6 9.10 5.23 16.48
C LEU A 6 8.12 4.51 15.55
N SER A 7 6.86 4.98 15.49
CA SER A 7 5.85 4.41 14.59
C SER A 7 6.22 4.62 13.12
N LEU A 8 6.64 5.83 12.72
CA LEU A 8 7.08 6.10 11.33
C LEU A 8 8.35 5.35 10.91
N LEU A 9 9.29 5.12 11.83
CA LEU A 9 10.45 4.26 11.56
C LEU A 9 10.02 2.81 11.37
N SER A 10 9.10 2.33 12.21
CA SER A 10 8.57 0.98 12.10
C SER A 10 7.80 0.75 10.80
N THR A 11 7.01 1.73 10.33
CA THR A 11 6.30 1.65 9.04
C THR A 11 7.27 1.65 7.86
N THR A 12 8.31 2.48 7.91
CA THR A 12 9.38 2.53 6.89
C THR A 12 10.10 1.18 6.78
N LEU A 13 10.49 0.59 7.91
CA LEU A 13 11.14 -0.73 7.96
C LEU A 13 10.19 -1.83 7.43
N LEU A 14 8.93 -1.80 7.85
CA LEU A 14 7.93 -2.77 7.45
C LEU A 14 7.61 -2.69 5.95
N SER A 15 7.52 -1.48 5.38
CA SER A 15 7.36 -1.25 3.94
C SER A 15 8.57 -1.78 3.16
N THR A 16 9.79 -1.54 3.65
CA THR A 16 11.02 -2.03 3.03
C THR A 16 11.09 -3.56 3.02
N TYR A 17 10.73 -4.18 4.15
CA TYR A 17 10.62 -5.64 4.25
C TYR A 17 9.56 -6.20 3.29
N GLY A 18 8.39 -5.58 3.24
CA GLY A 18 7.31 -5.94 2.32
C GLY A 18 7.73 -5.83 0.85
N LEU A 19 8.49 -4.79 0.47
CA LEU A 19 9.02 -4.63 -0.88
C LEU A 19 10.04 -5.70 -1.24
N THR A 20 10.94 -6.04 -0.32
CA THR A 20 11.92 -7.12 -0.52
C THR A 20 11.21 -8.46 -0.74
N LEU A 21 10.15 -8.71 0.01
CA LEU A 21 9.33 -9.91 -0.16
C LEU A 21 8.54 -9.89 -1.49
N SER A 22 7.97 -8.74 -1.84
CA SER A 22 7.27 -8.57 -3.12
C SER A 22 8.21 -8.79 -4.31
N TYR A 23 9.43 -8.26 -4.25
CA TYR A 23 10.46 -8.48 -5.25
C TYR A 23 10.75 -9.98 -5.45
N LYS A 24 11.00 -10.72 -4.37
CA LYS A 24 11.21 -12.17 -4.43
C LYS A 24 10.01 -12.88 -5.09
N ASN A 25 8.78 -12.55 -4.69
CA ASN A 25 7.58 -13.16 -5.27
C ASN A 25 7.38 -12.84 -6.76
N ILE A 26 7.65 -11.60 -7.17
CA ILE A 26 7.58 -11.18 -8.58
C ILE A 26 8.59 -11.95 -9.41
N THR A 27 9.84 -12.10 -8.96
CA THR A 27 10.86 -12.86 -9.72
C THR A 27 10.48 -14.34 -9.89
N LEU A 28 9.88 -14.96 -8.87
CA LEU A 28 9.37 -16.33 -8.98
C LEU A 28 8.18 -16.41 -9.95
N LEU A 29 7.26 -15.45 -9.89
CA LEU A 29 6.08 -15.42 -10.75
C LEU A 29 6.40 -15.08 -12.21
N GLN A 30 7.44 -14.30 -12.48
CA GLN A 30 7.94 -14.08 -13.84
C GLN A 30 8.38 -15.38 -14.53
N LYS A 31 8.99 -16.31 -13.79
CA LYS A 31 9.35 -17.63 -14.34
C LYS A 31 8.11 -18.45 -14.72
N TYR A 32 7.05 -18.33 -13.92
CA TYR A 32 5.77 -19.01 -14.19
C TYR A 32 4.99 -18.33 -15.31
N GLN A 33 5.12 -17.02 -15.44
CA GLN A 33 4.37 -16.20 -16.38
C GLN A 33 4.54 -16.68 -17.83
N ALA A 34 5.77 -16.95 -18.27
CA ALA A 34 6.04 -17.45 -19.62
C ALA A 34 5.31 -18.77 -19.92
N LYS A 35 5.23 -19.68 -18.95
CA LYS A 35 4.47 -20.95 -19.09
C LYS A 35 2.96 -20.70 -19.09
N SER A 36 2.50 -19.77 -18.24
CA SER A 36 1.08 -19.43 -18.13
C SER A 36 0.55 -18.65 -19.33
N GLU A 37 1.39 -17.89 -20.04
CA GLU A 37 1.03 -17.20 -21.28
C GLU A 37 0.72 -18.21 -22.39
N LYS A 38 1.54 -19.26 -22.51
CA LYS A 38 1.24 -20.36 -23.43
C LYS A 38 -0.03 -21.12 -23.07
N ALA A 39 -0.29 -21.34 -21.79
CA ALA A 39 -1.56 -21.93 -21.36
C ALA A 39 -2.77 -20.98 -21.58
N ALA A 40 -2.55 -19.66 -21.51
CA ALA A 40 -3.57 -18.64 -21.70
C ALA A 40 -4.04 -18.53 -23.17
N GLU A 41 -3.18 -18.86 -24.13
CA GLU A 41 -3.56 -18.97 -25.56
C GLU A 41 -4.69 -19.99 -25.79
N TRP A 42 -4.74 -21.04 -24.97
CA TRP A 42 -5.69 -22.15 -25.12
C TRP A 42 -6.76 -22.22 -24.02
N SER A 43 -6.69 -21.35 -23.00
CA SER A 43 -7.62 -21.38 -21.86
C SER A 43 -7.93 -19.98 -21.32
N PHE A 44 -9.21 -19.60 -21.41
CA PHE A 44 -9.72 -18.36 -20.81
C PHE A 44 -9.49 -18.28 -19.29
N SER A 45 -9.59 -19.42 -18.59
CA SER A 45 -9.36 -19.49 -17.15
C SER A 45 -7.89 -19.21 -16.79
N ALA A 46 -6.94 -19.69 -17.60
CA ALA A 46 -5.52 -19.41 -17.41
C ALA A 46 -5.20 -17.93 -17.67
N ALA A 47 -5.73 -17.35 -18.77
CA ALA A 47 -5.59 -15.93 -19.08
C ALA A 47 -6.11 -15.04 -17.96
N ARG A 48 -7.30 -15.36 -17.42
CA ARG A 48 -7.90 -14.61 -16.32
C ARG A 48 -7.05 -14.68 -15.06
N ARG A 49 -6.54 -15.86 -14.69
CA ARG A 49 -5.66 -16.02 -13.51
C ARG A 49 -4.35 -15.26 -13.66
N LEU A 50 -3.74 -15.25 -14.85
CA LEU A 50 -2.53 -14.48 -15.11
C LEU A 50 -2.79 -12.99 -14.89
N LYS A 51 -3.87 -12.46 -15.46
CA LYS A 51 -4.23 -11.05 -15.30
C LYS A 51 -4.46 -10.68 -13.83
N THR A 52 -5.20 -11.50 -13.08
CA THR A 52 -5.44 -11.25 -11.64
C THR A 52 -4.16 -11.32 -10.81
N THR A 53 -3.24 -12.21 -11.17
CA THR A 53 -1.92 -12.30 -10.53
C THR A 53 -1.16 -10.98 -10.71
N GLN A 54 -1.06 -10.48 -11.94
CA GLN A 54 -0.39 -9.22 -12.23
C GLN A 54 -1.01 -8.03 -11.49
N THR A 55 -2.35 -7.92 -11.50
CA THR A 55 -3.03 -6.79 -10.84
C THR A 55 -2.87 -6.83 -9.32
N THR A 56 -2.93 -8.00 -8.70
CA THR A 56 -2.78 -8.14 -7.24
C THR A 56 -1.35 -7.86 -6.79
N GLN A 57 -0.34 -8.34 -7.52
CA GLN A 57 1.06 -8.03 -7.23
C GLN A 57 1.39 -6.55 -7.45
N ALA A 58 0.87 -5.95 -8.52
CA ALA A 58 1.05 -4.53 -8.79
C ALA A 58 0.41 -3.69 -7.68
N ALA A 59 -0.84 -3.97 -7.30
CA ALA A 59 -1.54 -3.26 -6.24
C ALA A 59 -0.79 -3.35 -4.90
N GLY A 60 -0.32 -4.54 -4.52
CA GLY A 60 0.46 -4.72 -3.29
C GLY A 60 1.79 -3.95 -3.32
N THR A 61 2.54 -4.05 -4.42
CA THR A 61 3.85 -3.40 -4.57
C THR A 61 3.73 -1.88 -4.59
N VAL A 62 2.77 -1.34 -5.35
CA VAL A 62 2.51 0.11 -5.41
C VAL A 62 2.11 0.64 -4.05
N SER A 63 1.28 -0.07 -3.29
CA SER A 63 0.86 0.35 -1.95
C SER A 63 2.03 0.36 -0.95
N LEU A 64 2.94 -0.62 -1.06
CA LEU A 64 4.16 -0.68 -0.24
C LEU A 64 5.14 0.45 -0.59
N LEU A 65 5.35 0.72 -1.89
CA LEU A 65 6.19 1.84 -2.35
C LEU A 65 5.62 3.17 -1.88
N LEU A 66 4.31 3.38 -2.05
CA LEU A 66 3.66 4.61 -1.63
C LEU A 66 3.78 4.80 -0.12
N SER A 67 3.58 3.73 0.66
CA SER A 67 3.79 3.77 2.11
C SER A 67 5.22 4.13 2.48
N LEU A 68 6.22 3.55 1.81
CA LEU A 68 7.64 3.85 2.07
C LEU A 68 7.98 5.31 1.77
N VAL A 69 7.54 5.80 0.60
CA VAL A 69 7.82 7.18 0.17
C VAL A 69 7.15 8.16 1.13
N THR A 70 5.90 7.92 1.52
CA THR A 70 5.20 8.82 2.43
C THR A 70 5.73 8.75 3.85
N SER A 71 6.09 7.58 4.38
CA SER A 71 6.69 7.49 5.72
C SER A 71 8.05 8.18 5.77
N ALA A 72 8.89 8.00 4.74
CA ALA A 72 10.16 8.71 4.62
C ALA A 72 9.96 10.23 4.47
N ALA A 73 9.00 10.66 3.65
CA ALA A 73 8.67 12.06 3.47
C ALA A 73 8.21 12.71 4.79
N LEU A 74 7.35 12.03 5.57
CA LEU A 74 6.88 12.53 6.87
C LEU A 74 8.00 12.58 7.92
N LEU A 75 8.97 11.66 7.86
CA LEU A 75 10.16 11.67 8.73
C LEU A 75 11.11 12.82 8.41
N VAL A 76 11.38 13.08 7.12
CA VAL A 76 12.40 14.03 6.67
C VAL A 76 11.88 15.46 6.59
N LEU A 77 10.69 15.65 6.00
CA LEU A 77 10.19 16.99 5.67
C LEU A 77 9.53 17.71 6.84
N GLN A 78 9.27 17.02 7.97
CA GLN A 78 8.60 17.52 9.18
C GLN A 78 7.85 18.84 8.95
N PRO A 79 6.69 18.82 8.25
CA PRO A 79 6.18 20.01 7.60
C PRO A 79 5.98 21.16 8.60
N PRO A 80 6.42 22.40 8.32
CA PRO A 80 6.23 23.52 9.24
C PRO A 80 4.75 23.70 9.63
N CYS A 81 4.52 24.06 10.89
CA CYS A 81 3.36 23.78 11.75
C CYS A 81 1.92 24.18 11.32
N ASP A 82 1.60 24.58 10.09
CA ASP A 82 0.26 25.12 9.75
C ASP A 82 -0.64 24.24 8.86
N SER A 83 -0.21 23.04 8.48
CA SER A 83 -1.05 22.12 7.67
C SER A 83 -1.48 20.88 8.45
N THR A 84 -2.22 21.07 9.55
CA THR A 84 -2.82 19.96 10.32
C THR A 84 -3.69 19.04 9.44
N SER A 85 -4.29 19.61 8.38
CA SER A 85 -5.08 18.88 7.39
C SER A 85 -4.24 17.88 6.59
N SER A 86 -3.04 18.24 6.10
CA SER A 86 -2.22 17.32 5.30
C SER A 86 -1.65 16.16 6.12
N ARG A 87 -1.30 16.41 7.39
CA ARG A 87 -0.81 15.40 8.33
C ARG A 87 -1.86 14.36 8.72
N PHE A 88 -3.14 14.68 8.59
CA PHE A 88 -4.24 13.74 8.82
C PHE A 88 -4.68 13.05 7.51
N VAL A 89 -4.78 13.81 6.42
CA VAL A 89 -5.27 13.30 5.13
C VAL A 89 -4.32 12.27 4.53
N ALA A 90 -2.99 12.47 4.62
CA ALA A 90 -2.04 11.52 4.04
C ALA A 90 -2.06 10.14 4.72
N PRO A 91 -1.99 10.02 6.07
CA PRO A 91 -2.17 8.74 6.76
C PRO A 91 -3.53 8.09 6.49
N LEU A 92 -4.60 8.88 6.43
CA LEU A 92 -5.95 8.36 6.16
C LEU A 92 -6.06 7.78 4.74
N ALA A 93 -5.58 8.53 3.74
CA ALA A 93 -5.56 8.07 2.35
C ALA A 93 -4.72 6.79 2.21
N LEU A 94 -3.57 6.73 2.89
CA LEU A 94 -2.72 5.54 2.88
C LEU A 94 -3.34 4.35 3.58
N ALA A 95 -3.96 4.55 4.75
CA ALA A 95 -4.68 3.48 5.42
C ALA A 95 -5.74 2.87 4.49
N ALA A 96 -6.49 3.71 3.77
CA ALA A 96 -7.50 3.27 2.80
C ALA A 96 -6.87 2.52 1.61
N VAL A 97 -5.81 3.06 0.99
CA VAL A 97 -5.13 2.44 -0.16
C VAL A 97 -4.52 1.08 0.22
N VAL A 98 -3.78 1.03 1.33
CA VAL A 98 -3.13 -0.19 1.82
C VAL A 98 -4.19 -1.23 2.20
N PHE A 99 -5.28 -0.82 2.86
CA PHE A 99 -6.38 -1.72 3.19
C PHE A 99 -7.09 -2.26 1.94
N ALA A 100 -7.35 -1.42 0.95
CA ALA A 100 -7.95 -1.84 -0.31
C ALA A 100 -7.04 -2.85 -1.05
N ALA A 101 -5.74 -2.59 -1.11
CA ALA A 101 -4.76 -3.52 -1.67
C ALA A 101 -4.71 -4.84 -0.89
N ARG A 102 -4.76 -4.78 0.44
CA ARG A 102 -4.85 -5.96 1.32
C ARG A 102 -6.07 -6.79 1.00
N VAL A 103 -7.26 -6.19 0.89
CA VAL A 103 -8.50 -6.91 0.58
C VAL A 103 -8.43 -7.52 -0.82
N HIS A 104 -7.95 -6.76 -1.80
CA HIS A 104 -7.80 -7.23 -3.18
C HIS A 104 -6.85 -8.43 -3.28
N MET A 105 -5.69 -8.37 -2.61
CA MET A 105 -4.73 -9.47 -2.57
C MET A 105 -5.23 -10.66 -1.75
N ALA A 106 -5.81 -10.43 -0.57
CA ALA A 106 -6.28 -11.49 0.33
C ALA A 106 -7.34 -12.37 -0.34
N ARG A 107 -8.24 -11.77 -1.13
CA ARG A 107 -9.28 -12.50 -1.86
C ARG A 107 -8.71 -13.46 -2.91
N PHE A 108 -7.56 -13.13 -3.50
CA PHE A 108 -6.95 -13.94 -4.55
C PHE A 108 -5.91 -14.94 -4.01
N TRP A 109 -5.09 -14.53 -3.04
CA TRP A 109 -3.97 -15.31 -2.50
C TRP A 109 -4.32 -16.10 -1.23
N ASN A 110 -5.60 -16.32 -0.94
CA ASN A 110 -6.03 -17.08 0.23
C ASN A 110 -5.61 -18.56 0.09
N THR A 111 -4.56 -18.97 0.80
CA THR A 111 -4.03 -20.34 0.72
C THR A 111 -4.98 -21.40 1.28
N LYS A 112 -6.00 -21.02 2.05
CA LYS A 112 -7.06 -21.94 2.51
C LYS A 112 -8.02 -22.33 1.38
N GLU A 113 -8.22 -21.44 0.41
CA GLU A 113 -9.14 -21.64 -0.72
C GLU A 113 -8.40 -21.97 -2.02
N GLN A 114 -7.13 -21.58 -2.14
CA GLN A 114 -6.35 -21.76 -3.36
C GLN A 114 -5.79 -23.17 -3.48
N VAL A 115 -6.27 -23.90 -4.49
CA VAL A 115 -5.74 -25.22 -4.87
C VAL A 115 -4.27 -25.09 -5.26
N ARG A 116 -3.39 -25.80 -4.54
CA ARG A 116 -1.97 -25.90 -4.89
C ARG A 116 -1.81 -26.64 -6.21
N VAL A 117 -1.00 -26.08 -7.09
CA VAL A 117 -0.75 -26.70 -8.39
C VAL A 117 0.33 -27.77 -8.19
N PRO A 118 0.06 -29.05 -8.48
CA PRO A 118 1.07 -30.09 -8.36
C PRO A 118 2.23 -29.80 -9.32
N PHE A 119 3.46 -30.13 -8.91
CA PHE A 119 4.70 -29.95 -9.69
C PHE A 119 5.11 -28.50 -10.00
N MET A 120 4.44 -27.49 -9.44
CA MET A 120 4.80 -26.07 -9.59
C MET A 120 5.24 -25.48 -8.25
N THR A 121 6.42 -25.90 -7.76
CA THR A 121 6.99 -25.46 -6.47
C THR A 121 7.19 -23.95 -6.42
N ASP A 122 7.82 -23.36 -7.43
CA ASP A 122 8.08 -21.92 -7.51
C ASP A 122 6.78 -21.09 -7.43
N TYR A 123 5.70 -21.57 -8.05
CA TYR A 123 4.39 -20.92 -8.00
C TYR A 123 3.77 -21.02 -6.61
N ASN A 124 3.81 -22.21 -5.99
CA ASN A 124 3.29 -22.42 -4.64
C ASN A 124 4.07 -21.61 -3.60
N ASP A 125 5.38 -21.46 -3.77
CA ASP A 125 6.24 -20.63 -2.92
C ASP A 125 5.93 -19.15 -3.09
N ALA A 126 5.74 -18.69 -4.33
CA ALA A 126 5.32 -17.32 -4.61
C ALA A 126 3.91 -17.01 -4.08
N ALA A 127 3.00 -17.98 -4.10
CA ALA A 127 1.66 -17.85 -3.52
C ALA A 127 1.73 -17.70 -2.00
N ARG A 128 2.51 -18.55 -1.32
CA ARG A 128 2.76 -18.44 0.13
C ARG A 128 3.47 -17.13 0.49
N GLY A 129 4.42 -16.70 -0.34
CA GLY A 129 5.08 -15.41 -0.18
C GLY A 129 4.12 -14.25 -0.36
N SER A 130 3.15 -14.33 -1.27
CA SER A 130 2.15 -13.29 -1.50
C SER A 130 1.15 -13.19 -0.33
N GLU A 131 0.81 -14.31 0.31
CA GLU A 131 0.04 -14.31 1.56
C GLU A 131 0.80 -13.60 2.70
N LYS A 132 2.12 -13.80 2.80
CA LYS A 132 2.94 -13.04 3.75
C LYS A 132 2.90 -11.54 3.45
N VAL A 133 2.90 -11.13 2.17
CA VAL A 133 2.72 -9.72 1.77
C VAL A 133 1.35 -9.19 2.23
N VAL A 134 0.27 -9.98 2.13
CA VAL A 134 -1.05 -9.63 2.67
C VAL A 134 -0.98 -9.39 4.18
N GLY A 135 -0.23 -10.22 4.91
CA GLY A 135 0.01 -10.02 6.35
C GLY A 135 0.75 -8.71 6.63
N VAL A 136 1.81 -8.41 5.88
CA VAL A 136 2.55 -7.14 5.97
C VAL A 136 1.67 -5.93 5.68
N LEU A 137 0.85 -5.97 4.61
CA LEU A 137 -0.13 -4.93 4.29
C LEU A 137 -1.17 -4.76 5.41
N SER A 138 -1.54 -5.84 6.10
CA SER A 138 -2.47 -5.77 7.23
C SER A 138 -1.86 -4.98 8.40
N VAL A 139 -0.61 -5.28 8.77
CA VAL A 139 0.11 -4.55 9.83
C VAL A 139 0.34 -3.08 9.41
N LEU A 140 0.66 -2.83 8.14
CA LEU A 140 0.80 -1.46 7.61
C LEU A 140 -0.51 -0.67 7.65
N ALA A 141 -1.65 -1.29 7.32
CA ALA A 141 -2.95 -0.64 7.41
C ALA A 141 -3.27 -0.25 8.87
N PHE A 142 -2.98 -1.12 9.84
CA PHE A 142 -3.10 -0.79 11.25
C PHE A 142 -2.15 0.32 11.68
N SER A 143 -0.91 0.30 11.19
CA SER A 143 0.09 1.31 11.51
C SER A 143 -0.33 2.70 11.00
N TRP A 144 -0.80 2.81 9.76
CA TRP A 144 -1.36 4.06 9.24
C TRP A 144 -2.64 4.50 9.96
N GLY A 145 -3.50 3.55 10.36
CA GLY A 145 -4.67 3.84 11.18
C GLY A 145 -4.29 4.42 12.55
N TRP A 146 -3.19 3.94 13.15
CA TRP A 146 -2.66 4.49 14.39
C TRP A 146 -2.19 5.95 14.22
N GLU A 147 -1.48 6.25 13.13
CA GLU A 147 -1.07 7.62 12.79
C GLU A 147 -2.28 8.56 12.64
N VAL A 148 -3.36 8.10 11.98
CA VAL A 148 -4.62 8.88 11.86
C VAL A 148 -5.18 9.23 13.23
N VAL A 149 -5.16 8.28 14.17
CA VAL A 149 -5.65 8.48 15.54
C VAL A 149 -4.75 9.45 16.30
N GLU A 150 -3.42 9.30 16.20
CA GLU A 150 -2.45 10.17 16.89
C GLU A 150 -2.55 11.62 16.38
N PHE A 151 -2.56 11.84 15.05
CA PHE A 151 -2.72 13.17 14.48
C PHE A 151 -4.14 13.74 14.64
N GLY A 152 -5.17 12.89 14.60
CA GLY A 152 -6.57 13.29 14.80
C GLY A 152 -6.87 13.71 16.24
N MET A 153 -6.29 13.04 17.24
CA MET A 153 -6.44 13.42 18.65
C MET A 153 -5.64 14.68 19.00
N ALA A 154 -4.50 14.91 18.34
CA ALA A 154 -3.74 16.17 18.48
C ALA A 154 -4.50 17.38 17.89
N GLY A 155 -5.35 17.16 16.88
CA GLY A 155 -6.15 18.18 16.21
C GLY A 155 -7.60 18.27 16.69
N LYS A 156 -7.86 18.62 17.96
CA LYS A 156 -9.23 18.84 18.47
C LYS A 156 -10.05 19.91 17.69
N GLY A 157 -9.41 20.71 16.80
CA GLY A 157 -10.08 21.70 15.94
C GLY A 157 -10.42 21.25 14.51
N VAL A 158 -9.87 20.14 14.01
CA VAL A 158 -9.97 19.77 12.57
C VAL A 158 -11.34 19.18 12.20
N TRP A 159 -12.00 18.48 13.14
CA TRP A 159 -13.34 17.91 12.91
C TRP A 159 -14.39 18.97 12.59
N VAL A 160 -14.25 20.19 13.14
CA VAL A 160 -15.15 21.32 12.88
C VAL A 160 -14.88 21.91 11.49
N GLU A 161 -13.61 22.09 11.10
CA GLU A 161 -13.29 22.66 9.78
C GLU A 161 -13.56 21.72 8.60
N MET A 162 -13.42 20.39 8.79
CA MET A 162 -13.74 19.41 7.74
C MET A 162 -15.24 19.35 7.44
N LEU A 163 -16.10 19.50 8.47
CA LEU A 163 -17.55 19.62 8.27
C LEU A 163 -17.94 20.93 7.60
N VAL A 164 -17.20 22.02 7.84
CA VAL A 164 -17.48 23.34 7.28
C VAL A 164 -16.92 23.51 5.85
N SER A 165 -15.83 22.83 5.49
CA SER A 165 -15.09 23.08 4.24
C SER A 165 -15.37 22.12 3.07
N GLY A 166 -16.40 21.28 3.17
CA GLY A 166 -16.77 20.26 2.17
C GLY A 166 -17.06 20.73 0.73
N VAL A 167 -16.91 22.02 0.41
CA VAL A 167 -17.27 22.63 -0.89
C VAL A 167 -16.07 23.23 -1.65
N GLY A 168 -14.86 23.30 -1.07
CA GLY A 168 -13.76 24.12 -1.62
C GLY A 168 -12.64 23.42 -2.42
N TRP A 169 -12.75 22.12 -2.75
CA TRP A 169 -11.58 21.28 -3.09
C TRP A 169 -11.00 21.43 -4.51
N VAL A 170 -11.64 22.15 -5.44
CA VAL A 170 -11.15 22.23 -6.83
C VAL A 170 -10.08 23.32 -7.04
N GLY A 171 -10.03 24.35 -6.19
CA GLY A 171 -9.15 25.52 -6.44
C GLY A 171 -7.71 25.43 -5.92
N ARG A 172 -7.43 24.60 -4.90
CA ARG A 172 -6.15 24.66 -4.16
C ARG A 172 -5.06 23.70 -4.63
N GLY A 173 -5.40 22.71 -5.46
CA GLY A 173 -4.41 21.78 -6.02
C GLY A 173 -3.41 22.43 -6.97
N LEU A 174 -3.79 23.52 -7.65
CA LEU A 174 -2.91 24.22 -8.61
C LEU A 174 -1.90 25.16 -7.93
N LEU A 175 -2.22 25.73 -6.78
CA LEU A 175 -1.33 26.64 -6.06
C LEU A 175 -0.21 25.88 -5.32
N GLY A 176 -0.47 24.64 -4.88
CA GLY A 176 0.55 23.80 -4.23
C GLY A 176 1.69 23.36 -5.16
N MET A 177 1.42 23.20 -6.47
CA MET A 177 2.47 22.85 -7.45
C MET A 177 3.43 24.02 -7.73
N LEU A 178 3.00 25.27 -7.57
CA LEU A 178 3.85 26.44 -7.85
C LEU A 178 4.91 26.67 -6.75
N CYS A 179 4.65 26.25 -5.50
CA CYS A 179 5.63 26.36 -4.42
C CYS A 179 6.81 25.37 -4.55
N VAL A 180 6.67 24.28 -5.30
CA VAL A 180 7.75 23.30 -5.53
C VAL A 180 8.80 23.83 -6.52
N ILE A 181 8.50 24.89 -7.28
CA ILE A 181 9.36 25.41 -8.36
C ILE A 181 10.24 26.59 -7.90
N GLN A 182 10.03 27.14 -6.70
CA GLN A 182 10.78 28.31 -6.21
C GLN A 182 11.66 28.06 -4.98
N ALA A 183 11.98 26.79 -4.66
CA ALA A 183 12.95 26.44 -3.61
C ALA A 183 14.20 25.80 -4.20
#